data_AF-A0A925SRZ8-F1
#
_entry.id   AF-A0A925SRZ8-F1
#
_cell.length_a   1.000
_cell.length_b   1.000
_cell.length_c   1.000
_cell.angle_alpha   90.00
_cell.angle_beta   90.00
_cell.angle_gamma   90.00
#
_symmetry.space_group_name_H-M   'P 1'
#
loop_
_entity.id
_entity.type
_entity.pdbx_description
1 polymer ?
#
loop_
_entity_poly.entity_id
_entity_poly.type
_entity_poly.pdbx_seq_one_letter_code
_entity_poly.pdbx_strand_id
1 'polypeptide(L)'
;MIEFEYKGIQIEVAAENQQINYKDSGNHHRTRFERDVRVFVHFWDFVIWNGNLQELAFVKSCLQYFMQGCWKRSNKEGGKIDLAKGLHHEDFDAGRSSLYFVARQKDKKHYLQISLQQAGETVHEIYLDGQETIMLDIAIAKAIGLLTPYKSQGA
;
A
#
# COMPACT_ATOMS: atom_id res chain seq x y z
N MET A 1 8.39 12.88 -8.88
CA MET A 1 8.24 12.12 -7.64
C MET A 1 6.88 12.46 -7.06
N ILE A 2 6.07 11.47 -6.70
CA ILE A 2 4.83 11.69 -5.94
C ILE A 2 5.11 11.21 -4.51
N GLU A 3 4.77 12.04 -3.54
CA GLU A 3 4.98 11.76 -2.13
C GLU A 3 3.67 12.00 -1.37
N PHE A 4 3.31 11.02 -0.54
CA PHE A 4 2.24 11.13 0.44
C PHE A 4 2.86 10.79 1.79
N GLU A 5 2.63 11.63 2.80
CA GLU A 5 3.07 11.38 4.17
C GLU A 5 1.92 11.66 5.13
N TYR A 6 1.63 10.69 5.99
CA TYR A 6 0.59 10.84 6.99
C TYR A 6 0.79 9.88 8.17
N LYS A 7 0.99 10.45 9.37
CA LYS A 7 1.11 9.70 10.64
C LYS A 7 2.12 8.54 10.58
N GLY A 8 3.28 8.75 9.96
CA GLY A 8 4.31 7.72 9.81
C GLY A 8 4.07 6.72 8.68
N ILE A 9 3.03 6.93 7.86
CA ILE A 9 2.85 6.24 6.59
C ILE A 9 3.40 7.12 5.48
N GLN A 10 4.29 6.60 4.66
CA GLN A 10 4.84 7.29 3.49
C GLN A 10 4.57 6.48 2.23
N ILE A 11 4.19 7.13 1.13
CA ILE A 11 4.09 6.49 -0.20
C ILE A 11 4.97 7.28 -1.15
N GLU A 12 5.99 6.62 -1.68
CA GLU A 12 6.92 7.19 -2.64
C GLU A 12 6.70 6.55 -4.00
N VAL A 13 6.59 7.38 -5.03
CA VAL A 13 6.55 6.92 -6.42
C VAL A 13 7.61 7.61 -7.26
N ALA A 14 8.52 6.81 -7.80
CA ALA A 14 9.48 7.20 -8.81
C ALA A 14 9.04 6.62 -10.17
N ALA A 15 9.11 7.43 -11.22
CA ALA A 15 8.84 7.00 -12.59
C ALA A 15 9.90 7.58 -13.50
N GLU A 16 10.72 6.71 -14.09
CA GLU A 16 11.78 7.06 -15.01
C GLU A 16 11.44 6.52 -16.40
N ASN A 17 11.68 7.32 -17.44
CA ASN A 17 11.57 6.86 -18.82
C ASN A 17 12.96 6.44 -19.28
N GLN A 18 13.13 5.15 -19.54
CA GLN A 18 14.36 4.58 -20.09
C GLN A 18 14.22 4.43 -21.61
N GLN A 19 15.24 4.89 -22.33
CA GLN A 19 15.36 4.67 -23.76
C GLN A 19 16.21 3.42 -24.00
N ILE A 20 15.59 2.38 -24.56
CA ILE A 20 16.26 1.13 -24.93
C ILE A 20 16.41 1.09 -26.44
N ASN A 21 17.66 1.10 -26.91
CA ASN A 21 17.99 0.89 -28.32
C ASN A 21 18.29 -0.59 -28.55
N TYR A 22 17.61 -1.21 -29.51
CA TYR A 22 17.77 -2.63 -29.83
C TYR A 22 17.74 -2.86 -31.34
N LYS A 23 18.23 -4.03 -31.77
CA LYS A 23 18.12 -4.46 -33.16
C LYS A 23 16.99 -5.46 -33.29
N ASP A 24 16.12 -5.27 -34.28
CA ASP A 24 15.12 -6.28 -34.61
C ASP A 24 15.74 -7.46 -35.39
N SER A 25 14.95 -8.50 -35.65
CA SER A 25 15.38 -9.68 -36.41
C SER A 25 15.86 -9.36 -37.84
N GLY A 26 15.54 -8.17 -38.36
CA GLY A 26 16.00 -7.65 -39.65
C GLY A 26 17.27 -6.79 -39.56
N ASN A 27 17.91 -6.70 -38.39
CA ASN A 27 19.10 -5.88 -38.13
C ASN A 27 18.83 -4.36 -38.21
N HIS A 28 17.57 -3.93 -38.21
CA HIS A 28 17.21 -2.52 -38.15
C HIS A 28 17.33 -2.01 -36.71
N HIS A 29 17.78 -0.77 -36.55
CA HIS A 29 17.84 -0.13 -35.24
C HIS A 29 16.44 0.36 -34.87
N ARG A 30 15.96 -0.08 -33.71
CA ARG A 30 14.70 0.35 -33.11
C ARG A 30 14.98 0.97 -31.75
N THR A 31 14.19 1.97 -31.41
CA THR A 31 14.19 2.59 -30.09
C THR A 31 12.85 2.28 -29.42
N ARG A 32 12.89 1.75 -28.20
CA ARG A 32 11.73 1.58 -27.34
C ARG A 32 11.91 2.49 -26.12
N PHE A 33 10.85 3.18 -25.75
CA PHE A 33 10.77 3.86 -24.47
C PHE A 33 10.07 2.91 -23.50
N GLU A 34 10.74 2.61 -22.39
CA GLU A 34 10.21 1.82 -21.30
C GLU A 34 10.08 2.72 -20.07
N ARG A 35 9.00 2.54 -19.31
CA ARG A 35 8.75 3.30 -18.10
C ARG A 35 9.10 2.41 -16.91
N ASP A 36 10.19 2.72 -16.21
CA ASP A 36 10.54 2.09 -14.94
C ASP A 36 9.78 2.82 -13.84
N VAL A 37 8.83 2.14 -13.20
CA VAL A 37 8.04 2.71 -12.10
C VAL A 37 8.34 1.93 -10.83
N ARG A 38 8.74 2.66 -9.79
CA ARG A 38 9.00 2.13 -8.46
C ARG A 38 8.02 2.76 -7.49
N VAL A 39 7.35 1.90 -6.72
CA VAL A 39 6.42 2.32 -5.67
C VAL A 39 6.90 1.70 -4.37
N PHE A 40 7.09 2.55 -3.38
CA PHE A 40 7.39 2.16 -2.00
C PHE A 40 6.27 2.66 -1.10
N VAL A 41 5.81 1.80 -0.20
CA VAL A 41 4.85 2.14 0.85
C VAL A 41 5.49 1.81 2.18
N HIS A 42 5.78 2.84 2.96
CA HIS A 42 6.40 2.75 4.27
C HIS A 42 5.31 2.86 5.34
N PHE A 43 5.37 1.96 6.31
CA PHE A 43 4.69 2.08 7.60
C PHE A 43 5.80 2.15 8.66
N TRP A 44 6.28 3.36 8.92
CA TRP A 44 7.56 3.60 9.60
C TRP A 44 8.68 2.81 8.90
N ASP A 45 9.37 1.94 9.64
CA ASP A 45 10.46 1.13 9.11
C ASP A 45 9.99 -0.13 8.35
N PHE A 46 8.68 -0.39 8.27
CA PHE A 46 8.14 -1.51 7.50
C PHE A 46 7.89 -1.09 6.05
N VAL A 47 8.73 -1.57 5.12
CA VAL A 47 8.73 -1.13 3.72
C VAL A 47 8.11 -2.19 2.81
N ILE A 48 7.08 -1.80 2.06
CA ILE A 48 6.47 -2.61 1.00
C ILE A 48 6.88 -2.06 -0.35
N TRP A 49 7.51 -2.90 -1.17
CA TRP A 49 7.98 -2.54 -2.52
C TRP A 49 7.08 -3.15 -3.62
N ASN A 50 6.92 -2.47 -4.76
CA ASN A 50 6.15 -2.97 -5.90
C ASN A 50 6.66 -4.28 -6.54
N GLY A 51 7.87 -4.73 -6.22
CA GLY A 51 8.29 -6.12 -6.51
C GLY A 51 7.39 -7.17 -5.85
N ASN A 52 6.67 -6.80 -4.78
CA ASN A 52 5.73 -7.63 -4.05
C ASN A 52 4.30 -7.06 -4.13
N LEU A 53 3.65 -7.25 -5.28
CA LEU A 53 2.26 -6.81 -5.49
C LEU A 53 1.26 -7.46 -4.52
N GLN A 54 1.58 -8.63 -3.96
CA GLN A 54 0.73 -9.32 -3.01
C GLN A 54 0.57 -8.53 -1.71
N GLU A 55 1.66 -7.96 -1.18
CA GLU A 55 1.61 -7.13 0.03
C GLU A 55 0.85 -5.83 -0.18
N LEU A 56 1.04 -5.17 -1.33
CA LEU A 56 0.26 -3.98 -1.70
C LEU A 56 -1.24 -4.32 -1.83
N ALA A 57 -1.56 -5.45 -2.45
CA ALA A 57 -2.94 -5.93 -2.57
C ALA A 57 -3.53 -6.28 -1.19
N PHE A 58 -2.73 -6.87 -0.29
CA PHE A 58 -3.12 -7.16 1.08
C PHE A 58 -3.51 -5.88 1.82
N VAL A 59 -2.64 -4.87 1.81
CA VAL A 59 -2.92 -3.58 2.46
C VAL A 59 -4.20 -2.99 1.90
N LYS A 60 -4.31 -2.90 0.57
CA LYS A 60 -5.50 -2.38 -0.10
C LYS A 60 -6.78 -3.14 0.31
N SER A 61 -6.71 -4.47 0.38
CA SER A 61 -7.86 -5.29 0.78
C SER A 61 -8.30 -5.04 2.23
N CYS A 62 -7.36 -4.82 3.15
CA CYS A 62 -7.65 -4.50 4.54
C CYS A 62 -8.35 -3.14 4.66
N LEU A 63 -7.85 -2.12 3.96
CA LEU A 63 -8.46 -0.78 3.92
C LEU A 63 -9.89 -0.85 3.37
N GLN A 64 -10.08 -1.53 2.23
CA GLN A 64 -11.39 -1.66 1.60
C GLN A 64 -12.37 -2.46 2.46
N TYR A 65 -11.93 -3.55 3.09
CA TYR A 65 -12.76 -4.36 3.97
C TYR A 65 -13.23 -3.54 5.18
N PHE A 66 -12.33 -2.79 5.82
CA PHE A 66 -12.68 -1.89 6.90
C PHE A 66 -13.72 -0.86 6.46
N MET A 67 -13.50 -0.20 5.31
CA MET A 67 -14.42 0.82 4.80
C MET A 67 -15.81 0.28 4.49
N GLN A 68 -15.91 -0.90 3.87
CA GLN A 68 -17.19 -1.57 3.65
C GLN A 68 -17.88 -1.89 4.98
N GLY A 69 -17.12 -2.31 6.00
CA GLY A 69 -17.60 -2.54 7.35
C GLY A 69 -18.16 -1.28 7.99
N CYS A 70 -17.44 -0.16 7.90
CA CYS A 70 -17.88 1.14 8.41
C CYS A 70 -19.19 1.61 7.77
N TRP A 71 -19.29 1.57 6.44
CA TRP A 71 -20.49 2.05 5.74
C TRP A 71 -21.73 1.19 5.98
N LYS A 72 -21.59 -0.14 6.02
CA LYS A 72 -22.73 -1.04 6.28
C LYS A 72 -23.31 -0.88 7.68
N ARG A 73 -22.54 -0.30 8.61
CA ARG A 73 -22.82 -0.28 10.04
C ARG A 73 -22.99 1.12 10.62
N SER A 74 -22.78 2.18 9.82
CA SER A 74 -23.04 3.56 10.25
C SER A 74 -24.48 3.78 10.73
N ASN A 75 -25.43 2.96 10.26
CA ASN A 75 -26.85 3.03 10.62
C ASN A 75 -27.31 1.90 11.57
N LYS A 76 -26.43 0.94 11.92
CA LYS A 76 -26.75 -0.19 12.79
C LYS A 76 -25.88 -0.09 14.04
N GLU A 77 -26.43 0.43 15.12
CA GLU A 77 -25.71 0.55 16.39
C GLU A 77 -25.03 -0.78 16.78
N GLY A 78 -23.73 -0.73 17.06
CA GLY A 78 -23.02 -1.79 17.79
C GLY A 78 -22.37 -2.92 17.01
N GLY A 79 -22.36 -2.91 15.66
CA GLY A 79 -21.73 -3.99 14.91
C GLY A 79 -20.20 -3.94 14.89
N LYS A 80 -19.49 -4.86 15.58
CA LYS A 80 -18.00 -5.00 15.51
C LYS A 80 -17.49 -5.47 14.14
N ILE A 81 -16.63 -4.69 13.48
CA ILE A 81 -15.95 -5.12 12.24
C ILE A 81 -14.93 -6.19 12.60
N ASP A 82 -15.01 -7.36 11.97
CA ASP A 82 -14.07 -8.47 12.20
C ASP A 82 -12.88 -8.33 11.24
N LEU A 83 -11.89 -7.55 11.65
CA LEU A 83 -10.64 -7.37 10.93
C LEU A 83 -9.50 -7.44 11.93
N ALA A 84 -8.67 -8.46 11.80
CA ALA A 84 -7.40 -8.61 12.50
C ALA A 84 -6.46 -9.41 11.58
N LYS A 85 -5.63 -8.70 10.82
CA LYS A 85 -4.73 -9.28 9.82
C LYS A 85 -3.34 -8.68 9.95
N GLY A 86 -2.30 -9.41 9.54
CA GLY A 86 -0.94 -8.89 9.55
C GLY A 86 -0.09 -9.37 8.38
N LEU A 87 0.91 -8.56 8.03
CA LEU A 87 2.05 -8.92 7.19
C LEU A 87 3.27 -9.12 8.08
N HIS A 88 4.18 -9.99 7.64
CA HIS A 88 5.36 -10.35 8.41
C HIS A 88 6.56 -10.34 7.48
N HIS A 89 7.61 -9.65 7.87
CA HIS A 89 8.91 -9.74 7.25
C HIS A 89 9.88 -10.38 8.24
N GLU A 90 10.68 -11.31 7.75
CA GLU A 90 11.78 -11.90 8.51
C GLU A 90 13.08 -11.35 7.93
N ASP A 91 13.80 -10.60 8.75
CA ASP A 91 15.15 -10.15 8.45
C ASP A 91 16.13 -10.96 9.32
N PHE A 92 17.24 -11.36 8.71
CA PHE A 92 18.27 -12.14 9.41
C PHE A 92 18.95 -11.32 10.52
N ASP A 93 19.14 -10.01 10.30
CA ASP A 93 19.85 -9.12 11.22
C ASP A 93 18.88 -8.35 12.15
N ALA A 94 17.73 -7.93 11.64
CA ALA A 94 16.75 -7.14 12.41
C ALA A 94 15.65 -7.99 13.09
N GLY A 95 15.62 -9.30 12.82
CA GLY A 95 14.58 -10.20 13.32
C GLY A 95 13.24 -10.02 12.63
N ARG A 96 12.17 -10.55 13.24
CA ARG A 96 10.82 -10.50 12.66
C ARG A 96 10.16 -9.15 12.95
N SER A 97 9.75 -8.48 11.88
CA SER A 97 8.86 -7.32 11.93
C SER A 97 7.46 -7.72 11.45
N SER A 98 6.42 -7.09 11.99
CA SER A 98 5.03 -7.46 11.68
C SER A 98 4.12 -6.23 11.66
N LEU A 99 3.48 -6.00 10.52
CA LEU A 99 2.54 -4.90 10.33
C LEU A 99 1.10 -5.43 10.46
N TYR A 100 0.35 -4.94 11.45
CA TYR A 100 -1.02 -5.37 11.72
C TYR A 100 -2.05 -4.31 11.35
N PHE A 101 -3.20 -4.79 10.88
CA PHE A 101 -4.41 -4.03 10.58
C PHE A 101 -5.56 -4.62 11.40
N VAL A 102 -6.06 -3.86 12.37
CA VAL A 102 -7.09 -4.32 13.31
C VAL A 102 -8.22 -3.32 13.40
N ALA A 103 -9.46 -3.76 13.17
CA ALA A 103 -10.61 -2.93 13.43
C ALA A 103 -10.88 -2.83 14.93
N ARG A 104 -10.96 -1.60 15.43
CA ARG A 104 -11.31 -1.27 16.80
C ARG A 104 -12.60 -0.47 16.84
N GLN A 105 -13.27 -0.49 17.98
CA GLN A 105 -14.47 0.30 18.23
C GLN A 105 -14.35 0.95 19.60
N LYS A 106 -14.53 2.27 19.64
CA LYS A 106 -14.51 3.08 20.86
C LYS A 106 -15.59 4.14 20.74
N ASP A 107 -16.39 4.34 21.79
CA ASP A 107 -17.45 5.36 21.84
C ASP A 107 -18.40 5.30 20.62
N LYS A 108 -18.81 4.08 20.24
CA LYS A 108 -19.61 3.76 19.05
C LYS A 108 -18.99 4.14 17.70
N LYS A 109 -17.75 4.65 17.66
CA LYS A 109 -16.99 4.93 16.44
C LYS A 109 -16.04 3.79 16.10
N HIS A 110 -15.86 3.52 14.81
CA HIS A 110 -14.92 2.53 14.31
C HIS A 110 -13.61 3.19 13.91
N TYR A 111 -12.51 2.54 14.26
CA TYR A 111 -11.15 2.95 13.91
C TYR A 111 -10.39 1.78 13.34
N LEU A 112 -9.57 2.01 12.33
CA LEU A 112 -8.59 1.07 11.85
C LEU A 112 -7.29 1.32 12.62
N GLN A 113 -6.92 0.40 13.50
CA GLN A 113 -5.61 0.39 14.11
C GLN A 113 -4.62 -0.17 13.11
N ILE A 114 -3.54 0.56 12.85
CA ILE A 114 -2.36 0.08 12.13
C ILE A 114 -1.20 0.11 13.10
N SER A 115 -0.52 -1.03 13.28
CA SER A 115 0.55 -1.13 14.26
C SER A 115 1.73 -1.96 13.74
N LEU A 116 2.94 -1.48 13.99
CA LEU A 116 4.18 -2.20 13.73
C LEU A 116 4.64 -2.88 15.01
N GLN A 117 4.84 -4.19 14.93
CA GLN A 117 5.47 -4.99 15.96
C GLN A 117 6.87 -5.45 15.55
N GLN A 118 7.81 -5.38 16.48
CA GLN A 118 9.16 -5.92 16.35
C GLN A 118 9.48 -6.71 17.61
N ALA A 119 10.07 -7.91 17.46
CA ALA A 119 10.36 -8.80 18.59
C ALA A 119 9.15 -9.09 19.52
N GLY A 120 7.92 -9.03 18.97
CA GLY A 120 6.68 -9.25 19.72
C GLY A 120 6.13 -8.02 20.46
N GLU A 121 6.82 -6.89 20.43
CA GLU A 121 6.39 -5.64 21.05
C GLU A 121 5.87 -4.67 20.00
N THR A 122 4.80 -3.94 20.33
CA THR A 122 4.30 -2.85 19.47
C THR A 122 5.21 -1.64 19.62
N VAL A 123 5.96 -1.32 18.56
CA VAL A 123 6.87 -0.17 18.52
C VAL A 123 6.15 1.09 18.07
N HIS A 124 5.21 0.94 17.13
CA HIS A 124 4.39 2.03 16.65
C HIS A 124 2.94 1.62 16.46
N GLU A 125 2.02 2.55 16.69
CA GLU A 125 0.61 2.38 16.37
C GLU A 125 -0.06 3.71 16.03
N ILE A 126 -1.04 3.64 15.13
CA ILE A 126 -1.95 4.72 14.79
C ILE A 126 -3.37 4.20 14.70
N TYR A 127 -4.32 5.11 14.88
CA TYR A 127 -5.74 4.85 14.69
C TYR A 127 -6.25 5.78 13.60
N LEU A 128 -6.79 5.18 12.54
CA LEU A 128 -7.39 5.89 11.43
C LEU A 128 -8.91 5.82 11.54
N ASP A 129 -9.59 6.96 11.42
CA ASP A 129 -11.03 6.97 11.20
C ASP A 129 -11.39 6.57 9.76
N GLY A 130 -12.68 6.57 9.43
CA GLY A 130 -13.13 6.21 8.08
C GLY A 130 -12.64 7.16 6.98
N GLN A 131 -12.53 8.46 7.25
CA GLN A 131 -12.06 9.43 6.28
C GLN A 131 -10.55 9.27 6.04
N GLU A 132 -9.78 9.13 7.11
CA GLU A 132 -8.33 8.89 7.06
C GLU A 132 -8.02 7.56 6.34
N THR A 133 -8.83 6.53 6.57
CA THR A 133 -8.69 5.23 5.87
C THR A 133 -9.00 5.35 4.37
N ILE A 134 -10.04 6.10 3.97
CA ILE A 134 -10.32 6.39 2.55
C ILE A 134 -9.15 7.14 1.91
N MET A 135 -8.62 8.15 2.60
CA MET A 135 -7.50 8.94 2.09
C MET A 135 -6.29 8.05 1.77
N LEU A 136 -5.95 7.14 2.68
CA LEU A 136 -4.89 6.16 2.47
C LEU A 136 -5.20 5.19 1.31
N ASP A 137 -6.43 4.65 1.22
CA ASP A 137 -6.81 3.77 0.10
C ASP A 137 -6.69 4.46 -1.26
N ILE A 138 -7.08 5.73 -1.34
CA ILE A 138 -6.95 6.55 -2.55
C ILE A 138 -5.48 6.76 -2.91
N ALA A 139 -4.62 7.09 -1.94
CA ALA A 139 -3.20 7.31 -2.17
C ALA A 139 -2.52 6.03 -2.69
N ILE A 140 -2.79 4.88 -2.06
CA ILE A 140 -2.30 3.57 -2.51
C ILE A 140 -2.86 3.21 -3.90
N ALA A 141 -4.15 3.46 -4.15
CA ALA A 141 -4.76 3.19 -5.45
C ALA A 141 -4.09 3.99 -6.57
N LYS A 142 -3.81 5.27 -6.34
CA LYS A 142 -3.10 6.14 -7.29
C LYS A 142 -1.68 5.62 -7.54
N ALA A 143 -0.97 5.22 -6.49
CA ALA A 143 0.38 4.67 -6.62
C ALA A 143 0.39 3.35 -7.42
N ILE A 144 -0.48 2.39 -7.08
CA ILE A 144 -0.63 1.13 -7.84
C ILE A 144 -1.03 1.40 -9.28
N GLY A 145 -1.92 2.36 -9.54
CA GLY A 145 -2.36 2.72 -10.88
C GLY A 145 -1.20 3.12 -11.80
N LEU A 146 -0.12 3.68 -11.27
CA LEU A 146 1.07 4.06 -12.02
C LEU A 146 1.93 2.86 -12.46
N LEU A 147 1.78 1.70 -11.83
CA LEU A 147 2.41 0.44 -12.24
C LEU A 147 1.78 -0.15 -13.51
N THR A 148 0.63 0.37 -13.95
CA THR A 148 -0.02 -0.11 -15.18
C THR A 148 0.88 0.17 -16.39
N PRO A 149 1.16 -0.84 -17.23
CA PRO A 149 1.96 -0.65 -18.43
C PRO A 149 1.38 0.46 -19.31
N TYR A 150 2.22 1.39 -19.77
CA TYR A 150 1.79 2.39 -20.73
C TYR A 150 1.51 1.69 -22.06
N LYS A 151 0.24 1.60 -22.48
CA LYS A 151 -0.09 1.22 -23.85
C LYS A 151 0.39 2.36 -24.75
N SER A 152 1.44 2.16 -25.53
CA SER A 152 1.70 3.07 -26.65
C SER A 152 0.48 2.98 -27.59
N GLN A 153 -0.35 4.02 -27.63
CA GLN A 153 -1.26 4.19 -28.75
C GLN A 153 -0.39 4.24 -30.01
N GLY A 154 -0.76 3.43 -31.00
CA GLY A 154 0.08 3.03 -32.12
C GLY A 154 0.82 4.18 -32.80
N ALA A 155 2.08 3.89 -33.13
CA ALA A 155 2.76 4.49 -34.28
C ALA A 155 2.28 3.80 -35.57
#